data_AF-A0A9W6TA15-F1
#
_entry.id   AF-A0A9W6TA15-F1
#
_cell.length_a   1.000
_cell.length_b   1.000
_cell.length_c   1.000
_cell.angle_alpha   90.00
_cell.angle_beta   90.00
_cell.angle_gamma   90.00
#
_symmetry.space_group_name_H-M   'P 1'
#
loop_
_entity.id
_entity.type
_entity.pdbx_description
1 polymer ?
#
loop_
_entity_poly.entity_id
_entity_poly.type
_entity_poly.pdbx_seq_one_letter_code
_entity_poly.pdbx_strand_id
1 'polypeptide(L)'
;MYATYFTEDYKRLLQIIERTNVSPLGCGALAGHPYGIDREFIAENLGFNGCIGNSLAAVSDRDFVVESMFWSSLFMNHISRFSEDLIIYSTAEFGFIQLADAYSTGSSLMPQKKNPDSLELLRGKSGRVFGSLTGFMI
;
A
#
# COMPACT_ATOMS: atom_id res chain seq x y z
N MET A 1 -7.07 -13.50 -14.08
CA MET A 1 -6.50 -12.15 -14.23
C MET A 1 -6.16 -11.52 -12.88
N TYR A 2 -7.13 -11.30 -11.97
CA TYR A 2 -6.88 -10.65 -10.67
C TYR A 2 -5.85 -11.33 -9.77
N ALA A 3 -5.89 -12.66 -9.67
CA ALA A 3 -4.88 -13.41 -8.92
C ALA A 3 -3.44 -13.13 -9.40
N THR A 4 -3.26 -12.96 -10.71
CA THR A 4 -1.97 -12.60 -11.30
C THR A 4 -1.55 -11.20 -10.87
N TYR A 5 -2.45 -10.21 -10.92
CA TYR A 5 -2.16 -8.85 -10.45
C TYR A 5 -1.73 -8.83 -8.98
N PHE A 6 -2.50 -9.46 -8.10
CA PHE A 6 -2.19 -9.50 -6.67
C PHE A 6 -0.91 -10.26 -6.36
N THR A 7 -0.60 -11.31 -7.13
CA THR A 7 0.69 -12.03 -7.01
C THR A 7 1.86 -11.13 -7.36
N GLU A 8 1.76 -10.35 -8.44
CA GLU A 8 2.80 -9.41 -8.84
C GLU A 8 2.92 -8.24 -7.85
N ASP A 9 1.80 -7.74 -7.31
CA ASP A 9 1.83 -6.71 -6.26
C ASP A 9 2.52 -7.23 -5.00
N TYR A 10 2.25 -8.47 -4.59
CA TYR A 10 2.95 -9.09 -3.48
C TYR A 10 4.46 -9.20 -3.72
N LYS A 11 4.88 -9.64 -4.92
CA LYS A 11 6.31 -9.68 -5.29
C LYS A 11 6.97 -8.29 -5.21
N ARG A 12 6.30 -7.26 -5.72
CA ARG A 12 6.79 -5.86 -5.62
C ARG A 12 6.94 -5.42 -4.18
N LEU A 13 5.97 -5.77 -3.31
CA LEU A 13 6.04 -5.43 -1.88
C LEU A 13 7.28 -6.06 -1.23
N LEU A 14 7.52 -7.35 -1.50
CA LEU A 14 8.71 -8.04 -0.97
C LEU A 14 10.01 -7.37 -1.41
N GLN A 15 10.10 -6.96 -2.68
CA GLN A 15 11.27 -6.24 -3.21
C GLN A 15 11.48 -4.87 -2.54
N ILE A 16 10.40 -4.15 -2.24
CA ILE A 16 10.48 -2.87 -1.52
C ILE A 16 10.97 -3.10 -0.09
N ILE A 17 10.40 -4.08 0.61
CA ILE A 17 10.81 -4.43 1.98
C ILE A 17 12.30 -4.76 2.02
N GLU A 18 12.78 -5.58 1.10
CA GLU A 18 14.20 -5.96 1.04
C GLU A 18 15.12 -4.75 0.83
N ARG A 19 14.80 -3.86 -0.12
CA ARG A 19 15.63 -2.68 -0.43
C ARG A 19 15.59 -1.60 0.66
N THR A 20 14.44 -1.43 1.30
CA THR A 20 14.23 -0.34 2.28
C THR A 20 14.64 -0.74 3.70
N ASN A 21 14.94 -2.01 3.96
CA ASN A 21 15.37 -2.50 5.28
C ASN A 21 16.84 -2.18 5.59
N VAL A 22 17.21 -0.90 5.57
CA VAL A 22 18.55 -0.37 5.90
C VAL A 22 18.46 0.72 6.97
N SER A 23 19.35 0.66 7.96
CA SER A 23 19.31 1.51 9.15
C SER A 23 19.86 2.91 8.90
N PRO A 24 19.08 3.97 9.19
CA PRO A 24 19.58 5.35 9.23
C PRO A 24 20.21 5.71 10.59
N LEU A 25 20.15 4.81 11.57
CA LEU A 25 20.54 5.13 12.94
C LEU A 25 22.05 5.36 13.03
N GLY A 26 22.43 6.37 13.81
CA GLY A 26 23.82 6.82 13.94
C GLY A 26 24.28 7.87 12.92
N CYS A 27 23.41 8.33 12.03
CA CYS A 27 23.71 9.43 11.11
C CYS A 27 23.63 10.83 11.74
N GLY A 28 23.18 10.94 12.99
CA GLY A 28 23.04 12.22 13.69
C GLY A 28 22.07 13.16 12.96
N ALA A 29 22.34 14.46 13.03
CA ALA A 29 21.54 15.45 12.30
C ALA A 29 21.77 15.43 10.78
N LEU A 30 23.03 15.20 10.34
CA LEU A 30 23.42 15.08 8.92
C LEU A 30 24.86 14.58 8.70
N ALA A 31 25.76 14.76 9.67
CA ALA A 31 27.21 14.52 9.53
C ALA A 31 27.72 13.30 10.32
N GLY A 32 26.83 12.41 10.74
CA GLY A 32 27.20 11.28 11.59
C GLY A 32 27.21 11.60 13.08
N HIS A 33 27.42 10.56 13.89
CA HIS A 33 27.48 10.64 15.34
C HIS A 33 28.94 10.69 15.83
N PRO A 34 29.32 11.64 16.71
CA PRO A 34 30.73 11.88 17.04
C PRO A 34 31.33 10.86 18.03
N TYR A 35 30.52 10.01 18.66
CA TYR A 35 30.97 9.11 19.73
C TYR A 35 31.42 7.73 19.26
N GLY A 36 31.77 7.56 17.97
CA GLY A 36 32.34 6.31 17.46
C GLY A 36 31.46 5.06 17.67
N ILE A 37 30.15 5.22 17.54
CA ILE A 37 29.19 4.13 17.74
C ILE A 37 29.30 3.07 16.65
N ASP A 38 29.11 1.81 17.02
CA ASP A 38 29.01 0.70 16.07
C ASP A 38 27.60 0.67 15.46
N ARG A 39 27.49 1.21 14.24
CA ARG A 39 26.21 1.29 13.52
C ARG A 39 25.71 -0.08 13.05
N GLU A 40 26.63 -0.98 12.68
CA GLU A 40 26.25 -2.32 12.21
C GLU A 40 25.70 -3.15 13.37
N PHE A 41 26.34 -3.08 14.54
CA PHE A 41 25.80 -3.68 15.76
C PHE A 41 24.37 -3.20 16.05
N ILE A 42 24.12 -1.90 15.94
CA ILE A 42 22.78 -1.32 16.17
C ILE A 42 21.79 -1.79 15.09
N ALA A 43 22.19 -1.80 13.82
CA ALA A 43 21.35 -2.25 12.71
C ALA A 43 20.92 -3.71 12.89
N GLU A 44 21.86 -4.60 13.22
CA GLU A 44 21.59 -6.02 13.46
C GLU A 44 20.63 -6.23 14.64
N ASN A 45 20.86 -5.54 15.77
CA ASN A 45 19.98 -5.64 16.95
C ASN A 45 18.56 -5.11 16.70
N LEU A 46 18.37 -4.25 15.68
CA LEU A 46 17.07 -3.73 15.28
C LEU A 46 16.44 -4.52 14.10
N GLY A 47 17.13 -5.51 13.55
CA GLY A 47 16.63 -6.33 12.44
C GLY A 47 16.76 -5.70 11.05
N PHE A 48 17.61 -4.68 10.90
CA PHE A 48 17.96 -4.13 9.59
C PHE A 48 19.01 -5.01 8.89
N ASN A 49 19.01 -4.99 7.56
CA ASN A 49 19.97 -5.75 6.75
C ASN A 49 21.33 -5.05 6.59
N GLY A 50 21.52 -3.88 7.20
CA GLY A 50 22.75 -3.11 7.16
C GLY A 50 22.50 -1.62 7.41
N CYS A 51 23.52 -0.80 7.19
CA CYS A 51 23.47 0.65 7.41
C CYS A 51 23.39 1.44 6.09
N ILE A 52 22.68 2.58 6.13
CA ILE A 52 22.82 3.58 5.05
C ILE A 52 24.23 4.17 5.11
N GLY A 53 24.98 4.06 4.01
CA GLY A 53 26.42 4.39 3.95
C GLY A 53 26.73 5.90 4.01
N ASN A 54 25.76 6.76 3.74
CA ASN A 54 25.95 8.22 3.72
C ASN A 54 24.97 8.91 4.68
N SER A 55 25.49 9.72 5.61
CA SER A 55 24.68 10.35 6.65
C SER A 55 23.76 11.45 6.13
N LEU A 56 24.15 12.18 5.08
CA LEU A 56 23.28 13.17 4.44
C LEU A 56 22.10 12.46 3.77
N ALA A 57 22.37 11.41 2.99
CA ALA A 57 21.34 10.59 2.37
C ALA A 57 20.39 10.00 3.44
N ALA A 58 20.93 9.41 4.51
CA ALA A 58 20.12 8.79 5.55
C ALA A 58 19.09 9.73 6.22
N VAL A 59 19.40 11.03 6.34
CA VAL A 59 18.49 12.00 6.96
C VAL A 59 17.55 12.69 5.95
N SER A 60 17.98 12.83 4.69
CA SER A 60 17.19 13.48 3.64
C SER A 60 16.31 12.53 2.83
N ASP A 61 16.68 11.25 2.74
CA ASP A 61 16.02 10.27 1.89
C ASP A 61 14.60 9.96 2.35
N ARG A 62 13.68 9.92 1.39
CA ARG A 62 12.26 9.56 1.58
C ARG A 62 11.78 8.60 0.49
N ASP A 63 12.68 8.02 -0.29
CA ASP A 63 12.34 7.13 -1.40
C ASP A 63 11.57 5.90 -0.90
N PHE A 64 11.90 5.39 0.30
CA PHE A 64 11.13 4.31 0.93
C PHE A 64 9.65 4.64 1.15
N VAL A 65 9.32 5.91 1.42
CA VAL A 65 7.93 6.40 1.56
C VAL A 65 7.27 6.46 0.19
N VAL A 66 7.97 7.03 -0.81
CA VAL A 66 7.49 7.13 -2.19
C VAL A 66 7.21 5.76 -2.78
N GLU A 67 8.16 4.82 -2.67
CA GLU A 67 8.00 3.45 -3.18
C GLU A 67 6.82 2.74 -2.50
N SER A 68 6.66 2.90 -1.19
CA SER A 68 5.53 2.33 -0.44
C SER A 68 4.18 2.92 -0.86
N MET A 69 4.12 4.23 -1.08
CA MET A 69 2.91 4.92 -1.55
C MET A 69 2.59 4.57 -3.01
N PHE A 70 3.61 4.43 -3.86
CA PHE A 70 3.47 4.01 -5.24
C PHE A 70 2.93 2.58 -5.33
N TRP A 71 3.52 1.66 -4.57
CA TRP A 71 3.01 0.29 -4.45
C TRP A 71 1.56 0.27 -3.98
N SER A 72 1.23 1.03 -2.94
CA SER A 72 -0.14 1.13 -2.41
C SER A 72 -1.12 1.64 -3.46
N SER A 73 -0.70 2.63 -4.27
CA SER A 73 -1.52 3.21 -5.35
C SER A 73 -1.79 2.19 -6.45
N LEU A 74 -0.76 1.44 -6.87
CA LEU A 74 -0.90 0.40 -7.88
C LEU A 74 -1.79 -0.75 -7.38
N PHE A 75 -1.60 -1.19 -6.14
CA PHE A 75 -2.44 -2.22 -5.53
C PHE A 75 -3.91 -1.77 -5.44
N MET A 76 -4.16 -0.52 -5.02
CA MET A 76 -5.52 0.04 -4.98
C MET A 76 -6.16 0.22 -6.36
N ASN A 77 -5.36 0.42 -7.41
CA ASN A 77 -5.86 0.40 -8.79
C ASN A 77 -6.39 -0.99 -9.19
N HIS A 78 -5.66 -2.06 -8.83
CA HIS A 78 -6.13 -3.43 -9.08
C HIS A 78 -7.39 -3.77 -8.26
N ILE A 79 -7.45 -3.36 -7.00
CA ILE A 79 -8.65 -3.48 -6.16
C ILE A 79 -9.83 -2.71 -6.76
N SER A 80 -9.61 -1.50 -7.27
CA SER A 80 -10.63 -0.67 -7.91
C SER A 80 -11.27 -1.38 -9.10
N ARG A 81 -10.44 -1.94 -9.99
CA ARG A 81 -10.91 -2.70 -11.16
C ARG A 81 -11.66 -3.98 -10.76
N PHE A 82 -11.13 -4.73 -9.79
CA PHE A 82 -11.81 -5.90 -9.25
C PHE A 82 -13.18 -5.55 -8.67
N SER A 83 -13.25 -4.43 -7.94
CA SER A 83 -14.49 -3.94 -7.36
C SER A 83 -15.50 -3.54 -8.44
N GLU A 84 -15.06 -2.84 -9.48
CA GLU A 84 -15.92 -2.44 -10.61
C GLU A 84 -16.54 -3.66 -11.32
N ASP A 85 -15.73 -4.69 -11.63
CA ASP A 85 -16.23 -5.91 -12.27
C ASP A 85 -17.30 -6.57 -11.40
N LEU A 86 -17.06 -6.72 -10.10
CA LEU A 86 -18.03 -7.33 -9.19
C LEU A 86 -19.30 -6.47 -9.03
N ILE A 87 -19.17 -5.14 -9.00
CA ILE A 87 -20.32 -4.23 -8.98
C ILE A 87 -21.18 -4.49 -10.22
N ILE A 88 -20.60 -4.46 -11.42
CA ILE A 88 -21.30 -4.68 -12.69
C ILE A 88 -21.94 -6.07 -12.71
N TYR A 89 -21.20 -7.11 -12.31
CA TYR A 89 -21.69 -8.50 -12.30
C TYR A 89 -22.85 -8.70 -11.33
N SER A 90 -22.94 -7.90 -10.27
CA SER A 90 -24.01 -7.96 -9.25
C SER A 90 -25.27 -7.16 -9.61
N THR A 91 -25.23 -6.38 -10.69
CA THR A 91 -26.40 -5.60 -11.14
C THR A 91 -27.56 -6.51 -11.54
N ALA A 92 -28.79 -5.97 -11.53
CA ALA A 92 -29.97 -6.73 -11.92
C ALA A 92 -29.98 -7.05 -13.43
N GLU A 93 -29.34 -6.20 -14.23
CA GLU A 93 -29.21 -6.33 -15.68
C GLU A 93 -28.29 -7.49 -16.06
N PHE A 94 -27.20 -7.71 -15.32
CA PHE A 94 -26.25 -8.81 -15.57
C PHE A 94 -26.57 -10.06 -14.76
N GLY A 95 -26.76 -9.92 -13.44
CA GLY A 95 -27.16 -11.02 -12.56
C GLY A 95 -26.18 -12.20 -12.50
N PHE A 96 -24.89 -11.99 -12.76
CA PHE A 96 -23.89 -13.08 -12.79
C PHE A 96 -23.50 -13.55 -11.40
N ILE A 97 -23.54 -12.64 -10.43
CA ILE A 97 -23.22 -12.95 -9.04
C ILE A 97 -24.26 -12.35 -8.11
N GLN A 98 -24.38 -12.92 -6.91
CA GLN A 98 -25.11 -12.33 -5.81
C GLN A 98 -24.17 -12.12 -4.64
N LEU A 99 -24.15 -10.89 -4.10
CA LEU A 99 -23.33 -10.58 -2.94
C LEU A 99 -23.92 -11.21 -1.67
N ALA A 100 -23.03 -11.68 -0.80
CA ALA A 100 -23.39 -12.17 0.51
C ALA A 100 -23.77 -11.00 1.42
N ASP A 101 -24.75 -11.23 2.31
CA ASP A 101 -25.29 -10.18 3.19
C ASP A 101 -24.21 -9.59 4.10
N ALA A 102 -23.19 -10.35 4.45
CA ALA A 102 -22.06 -9.87 5.24
C ALA A 102 -21.22 -8.77 4.54
N TYR A 103 -21.32 -8.65 3.20
CA TYR A 103 -20.53 -7.73 2.39
C TYR A 103 -21.39 -6.76 1.56
N SER A 104 -22.72 -6.76 1.76
CA SER A 104 -23.67 -5.88 1.08
C SER A 104 -24.66 -5.28 2.06
N THR A 105 -25.09 -4.04 1.86
CA THR A 105 -26.21 -3.50 2.64
C THR A 105 -27.55 -3.72 1.94
N GLY A 106 -28.63 -3.80 2.71
CA GLY A 106 -29.99 -3.77 2.20
C GLY A 106 -30.52 -2.34 2.04
N SER A 107 -31.65 -2.18 1.36
CA SER A 107 -32.47 -0.97 1.47
C SER A 107 -33.60 -1.19 2.49
N SER A 108 -33.86 -0.21 3.34
CA SER A 108 -35.00 -0.24 4.28
C SER A 108 -36.36 -0.30 3.57
N LEU A 109 -36.44 0.15 2.32
CA LEU A 109 -37.64 0.18 1.49
C LEU A 109 -37.74 -0.99 0.50
N MET A 110 -36.60 -1.58 0.13
CA MET A 110 -36.54 -2.63 -0.90
C MET A 110 -35.79 -3.86 -0.36
N PRO A 111 -36.52 -4.85 0.20
CA PRO A 111 -35.93 -6.04 0.83
C PRO A 111 -35.03 -6.87 -0.09
N GLN A 112 -35.30 -6.85 -1.40
CA GLN A 112 -34.54 -7.56 -2.41
C GLN A 112 -33.26 -6.83 -2.85
N LYS A 113 -33.11 -5.54 -2.53
CA LYS A 113 -31.99 -4.74 -2.99
C LYS A 113 -30.76 -5.02 -2.11
N LYS A 114 -29.70 -5.57 -2.72
CA LYS A 114 -28.38 -5.70 -2.12
C LYS A 114 -27.43 -4.70 -2.76
N ASN A 115 -26.97 -3.72 -1.99
CA ASN A 115 -26.04 -2.71 -2.47
C ASN A 115 -24.59 -3.21 -2.31
N PRO A 116 -23.72 -3.01 -3.31
CA PRO A 116 -22.32 -3.43 -3.26
C PRO A 116 -21.43 -2.43 -2.49
N ASP A 117 -21.87 -1.92 -1.34
CA ASP A 117 -21.23 -0.77 -0.66
C ASP A 117 -19.77 -1.02 -0.32
N SER A 118 -19.42 -2.25 0.07
CA SER A 118 -18.03 -2.63 0.36
C SER A 118 -17.13 -2.45 -0.87
N LEU A 119 -17.61 -2.85 -2.04
CA LEU A 119 -16.91 -2.72 -3.32
C LEU A 119 -16.86 -1.26 -3.78
N GLU A 120 -17.94 -0.50 -3.61
CA GLU A 120 -17.98 0.93 -3.91
C GLU A 120 -16.97 1.70 -3.05
N LEU A 121 -16.86 1.37 -1.76
CA LEU A 121 -15.89 1.96 -0.84
C LEU A 121 -14.45 1.57 -1.21
N LEU A 122 -14.19 0.32 -1.56
CA LEU A 122 -12.87 -0.13 -2.02
C LEU A 122 -12.43 0.65 -3.27
N ARG A 123 -13.33 0.76 -4.26
CA ARG A 123 -13.10 1.55 -5.49
C ARG A 123 -12.88 3.02 -5.16
N GLY A 124 -13.74 3.63 -4.35
CA GLY A 124 -13.65 5.05 -3.98
C GLY A 124 -12.39 5.40 -3.17
N LYS A 125 -11.93 4.50 -2.29
CA LYS A 125 -10.70 4.71 -1.50
C LYS A 125 -9.44 4.76 -2.36
N SER A 126 -9.45 4.21 -3.57
CA SER A 126 -8.29 4.28 -4.47
C SER A 126 -7.87 5.73 -4.73
N GLY A 127 -8.82 6.64 -4.99
CA GLY A 127 -8.54 8.05 -5.24
C GLY A 127 -7.81 8.76 -4.08
N ARG A 128 -8.12 8.41 -2.83
CA ARG A 128 -7.41 8.95 -1.67
C ARG A 128 -5.94 8.51 -1.65
N VAL A 129 -5.66 7.24 -1.95
CA VAL A 129 -4.29 6.70 -1.97
C VAL A 129 -3.47 7.34 -3.09
N PHE A 130 -4.06 7.49 -4.27
CA PHE A 130 -3.44 8.27 -5.36
C PHE A 130 -3.15 9.71 -4.95
N GLY A 131 -4.10 10.37 -4.30
CA GLY A 131 -3.91 11.74 -3.79
C GLY A 131 -2.78 11.84 -2.77
N SER A 132 -2.62 10.85 -1.88
CA SER A 132 -1.51 10.82 -0.92
C SER A 132 -0.15 10.68 -1.59
N LEU A 133 -0.01 9.83 -2.61
CA LEU A 133 1.23 9.74 -3.39
C LEU A 133 1.54 11.06 -4.10
N THR A 134 0.57 11.58 -4.86
CA THR A 134 0.75 12.83 -5.61
C THR A 134 1.11 14.00 -4.68
N GLY A 135 0.43 14.11 -3.54
CA GLY A 135 0.71 15.16 -2.56
C GLY A 135 2.05 15.00 -1.83
N PHE A 136 2.65 13.82 -1.82
CA PHE A 136 3.99 13.61 -1.26
C PHE A 136 5.10 13.93 -2.29
N MET A 137 4.81 13.75 -3.58
CA MET A 137 5.75 13.94 -4.68
C MET A 137 5.91 15.40 -5.14
N ILE A 138 5.02 16.31 -4.71
CA ILE A 138 4.99 17.73 -5.06
C ILE A 138 5.41 18.55 -3.84
#